data_AF-A0A1J5MZM2-F1
#
_entry.id   AF-A0A1J5MZM2-F1
#
_cell.length_a   1.000
_cell.length_b   1.000
_cell.length_c   1.000
_cell.angle_alpha   90.00
_cell.angle_beta   90.00
_cell.angle_gamma   90.00
#
_symmetry.space_group_name_H-M   'P 1'
#
loop_
_entity.id
_entity.type
_entity.pdbx_description
1 polymer ?
#
loop_
_entity_poly.entity_id
_entity_poly.type
_entity_poly.pdbx_seq_one_letter_code
_entity_poly.pdbx_strand_id
1 'polypeptide(L)'
;MSDSILLYSVFVSQIFVISYLLPTKFHQRAREIMARYPAQEYGKLYPINAEEIEQKICRLVLISKVVMGIGVGIVVHGLYYQSQQMLGWDSQSVIMIFYMLQITPLILLAVFSERYFKKMRQLNDSTIRKAQLMPRRVENYAPKSLLALAAIIYVAFIGLVIYITRNPFDGFAGYINIVGVTGLNIFFGFFAYKAIFGKKKDPHQGEDVRFKQSSRIVKLMLFSSIAATVNISTHFLLSTLDLRHLNDVVSSLYFQILMLVLIFAVLKEDTNFDVYKNNHQEEGVN
;
A
#
# COMPACT_ATOMS: atom_id res chain seq x y z
N MET A 1 -26.59 -19.43 7.48
CA MET A 1 -27.11 -18.04 7.62
C MET A 1 -26.13 -17.15 8.38
N SER A 2 -25.54 -17.59 9.50
CA SER A 2 -24.52 -16.83 10.26
C SER A 2 -23.32 -16.41 9.40
N ASP A 3 -22.79 -17.33 8.60
CA ASP A 3 -21.49 -17.13 7.95
C ASP A 3 -21.59 -16.14 6.79
N SER A 4 -22.70 -16.18 6.05
CA SER A 4 -23.00 -15.21 4.99
C SER A 4 -23.18 -13.80 5.57
N ILE A 5 -23.89 -13.67 6.71
CA ILE A 5 -24.06 -12.37 7.38
C ILE A 5 -22.71 -11.84 7.86
N LEU A 6 -21.86 -12.70 8.44
CA LEU A 6 -20.51 -12.33 8.87
C LEU A 6 -19.67 -11.86 7.69
N LEU A 7 -19.67 -12.61 6.58
CA LEU A 7 -18.95 -12.27 5.36
C LEU A 7 -19.38 -10.91 4.82
N TYR A 8 -20.68 -10.67 4.63
CA TYR A 8 -21.17 -9.38 4.14
C TYR A 8 -20.87 -8.24 5.12
N SER A 9 -20.92 -8.49 6.43
CA SER A 9 -20.59 -7.48 7.44
C SER A 9 -19.12 -7.06 7.35
N VAL A 10 -18.22 -8.03 7.22
CA VAL A 10 -16.79 -7.77 7.06
C VAL A 10 -16.49 -7.12 5.72
N PHE A 11 -17.15 -7.57 4.64
CA PHE A 11 -16.97 -7.00 3.31
C PHE A 11 -17.46 -5.54 3.23
N VAL A 12 -18.56 -5.19 3.91
CA VAL A 12 -18.99 -3.79 4.06
C VAL A 12 -17.94 -2.97 4.80
N SER A 13 -17.32 -3.53 5.84
CA SER A 13 -16.20 -2.88 6.54
C SER A 13 -15.02 -2.64 5.60
N GLN A 14 -14.65 -3.64 4.77
CA GLN A 14 -13.62 -3.49 3.74
C GLN A 14 -13.97 -2.38 2.72
N ILE A 15 -15.22 -2.32 2.24
CA ILE A 15 -15.68 -1.25 1.34
C ILE A 15 -15.49 0.11 2.00
N PHE A 16 -15.94 0.25 3.25
CA PHE A 16 -15.83 1.51 3.99
C PHE A 16 -14.37 1.93 4.19
N VAL A 17 -13.50 1.03 4.66
CA VAL A 17 -12.09 1.33 4.93
C VAL A 17 -11.35 1.72 3.66
N ILE A 18 -11.47 0.93 2.59
CA ILE A 18 -10.62 1.09 1.41
C ILE A 18 -11.22 2.08 0.41
N SER A 19 -12.53 2.04 0.17
CA SER A 19 -13.16 2.88 -0.86
C SER A 19 -13.67 4.23 -0.35
N TYR A 20 -13.81 4.42 0.97
CA TYR A 20 -14.27 5.68 1.55
C TYR A 20 -13.21 6.34 2.45
N LEU A 21 -12.76 5.66 3.52
CA LEU A 21 -11.88 6.26 4.52
C LEU A 21 -10.51 6.65 3.92
N LEU A 22 -9.88 5.72 3.20
CA LEU A 22 -8.59 5.93 2.54
C LEU A 22 -8.60 7.13 1.58
N PRO A 23 -9.40 7.20 0.51
CA PRO A 23 -9.37 8.31 -0.43
C PRO A 23 -9.75 9.64 0.21
N THR A 24 -10.65 9.64 1.20
CA THR A 24 -11.01 10.84 1.96
C THR A 24 -9.82 11.39 2.73
N LYS A 25 -9.06 10.53 3.43
CA LYS A 25 -7.86 10.94 4.15
C LYS A 25 -6.76 11.46 3.22
N PHE A 26 -6.56 10.83 2.07
CA PHE A 26 -5.61 11.31 1.06
C PHE A 26 -6.01 12.67 0.48
N HIS A 27 -7.28 12.84 0.13
CA HIS A 27 -7.80 14.10 -0.41
C HIS A 27 -7.70 15.24 0.61
N GLN A 28 -8.11 14.99 1.86
CA GLN A 28 -8.00 15.95 2.95
C GLN A 28 -6.56 16.40 3.14
N ARG A 29 -5.62 15.45 3.25
CA ARG A 29 -4.19 15.77 3.41
C ARG A 29 -3.65 16.60 2.24
N ALA A 30 -4.00 16.24 1.00
CA ALA A 30 -3.53 16.97 -0.17
C ALA A 30 -4.06 18.41 -0.17
N ARG A 31 -5.34 18.62 0.16
CA ARG A 31 -5.95 19.95 0.26
C ARG A 31 -5.33 20.78 1.39
N GLU A 32 -5.05 20.17 2.54
CA GLU A 32 -4.37 20.83 3.66
C GLU A 32 -2.95 21.30 3.27
N ILE A 33 -2.20 20.48 2.55
CA ILE A 33 -0.87 20.85 2.04
C ILE A 33 -0.99 22.00 1.04
N MET A 34 -1.90 21.93 0.08
CA MET A 34 -2.06 22.97 -0.94
C MET A 34 -2.54 24.31 -0.35
N ALA A 35 -3.37 24.27 0.69
CA ALA A 35 -3.85 25.47 1.39
C ALA A 35 -2.76 26.13 2.25
N ARG A 36 -1.89 25.34 2.90
CA ARG A 36 -0.79 25.87 3.73
C ARG A 36 0.43 26.31 2.92
N TYR A 37 0.64 25.70 1.76
CA TYR A 37 1.83 25.92 0.92
C TYR A 37 1.40 26.32 -0.50
N PRO A 38 0.93 27.56 -0.71
CA PRO A 38 0.41 28.00 -2.00
C PRO A 38 1.51 28.10 -3.06
N ALA A 39 1.14 27.92 -4.33
CA ALA A 39 2.10 27.88 -5.44
C ALA A 39 2.85 29.21 -5.66
N GLN A 40 2.28 30.35 -5.24
CA GLN A 40 2.94 31.65 -5.32
C GLN A 40 4.18 31.72 -4.42
N GLU A 41 4.11 31.16 -3.20
CA GLU A 41 5.22 31.19 -2.23
C GLU A 41 6.13 29.96 -2.37
N TYR A 42 5.58 28.80 -2.73
CA TYR A 42 6.28 27.51 -2.77
C TYR A 42 6.38 26.95 -4.19
N GLY A 43 6.80 27.76 -5.16
CA GLY A 43 6.81 27.39 -6.58
C GLY A 43 7.54 26.08 -6.91
N LYS A 44 8.63 25.77 -6.20
CA LYS A 44 9.39 24.52 -6.38
C LYS A 44 8.60 23.27 -5.99
N LEU A 45 7.57 23.39 -5.16
CA LEU A 45 6.68 22.29 -4.79
C LEU A 45 5.79 21.87 -5.97
N TYR A 46 5.55 22.77 -6.92
CA TYR A 46 4.57 22.66 -8.00
C TYR A 46 5.25 22.62 -9.39
N PRO A 47 5.85 21.49 -9.82
CA PRO A 47 6.40 21.30 -11.16
C PRO A 47 5.34 21.25 -12.27
N ILE A 48 4.06 21.28 -11.90
CA ILE A 48 2.89 21.43 -12.76
C ILE A 48 1.91 22.37 -12.08
N ASN A 49 0.96 22.91 -12.84
CA ASN A 49 -0.04 23.85 -12.32
C ASN A 49 -0.84 23.23 -11.16
N ALA A 50 -1.08 24.02 -10.11
CA ALA A 50 -1.83 23.58 -8.93
C ALA A 50 -3.24 23.06 -9.28
N GLU A 51 -3.89 23.69 -10.26
CA GLU A 51 -5.19 23.25 -10.76
C GLU A 51 -5.14 21.84 -11.40
N GLU A 52 -4.06 21.53 -12.14
CA GLU A 52 -3.88 20.19 -12.73
C GLU A 52 -3.72 19.11 -11.63
N ILE A 53 -3.06 19.46 -10.52
CA ILE A 53 -2.91 18.56 -9.36
C ILE A 53 -4.27 18.31 -8.71
N GLU A 54 -5.03 19.38 -8.46
CA GLU A 54 -6.37 19.29 -7.86
C GLU A 54 -7.31 18.45 -8.72
N GLN A 55 -7.37 18.70 -10.03
CA GLN A 55 -8.17 17.92 -10.96
C GLN A 55 -7.83 16.42 -10.92
N LYS A 56 -6.54 16.07 -10.82
CA LYS A 56 -6.11 14.66 -10.70
C LYS A 56 -6.52 14.04 -9.38
N ILE A 57 -6.39 14.75 -8.27
CA ILE A 57 -6.85 14.26 -6.96
C ILE A 57 -8.36 14.04 -6.98
N CYS A 58 -9.13 15.01 -7.49
CA CYS A 58 -10.59 14.90 -7.63
C CYS A 58 -10.99 13.71 -8.50
N ARG A 59 -10.26 13.44 -9.59
CA ARG A 59 -10.49 12.25 -10.42
C ARG A 59 -10.23 10.95 -9.67
N LEU A 60 -9.18 10.87 -8.85
CA LEU A 60 -8.90 9.68 -8.03
C LEU A 60 -9.99 9.44 -6.98
N VAL A 61 -10.51 10.51 -6.36
CA VAL A 61 -11.64 10.44 -5.43
C VAL A 61 -12.90 9.98 -6.15
N LEU A 62 -13.17 10.48 -7.35
CA LEU A 62 -14.31 10.06 -8.17
C LEU A 62 -14.23 8.56 -8.50
N ILE A 63 -13.08 8.07 -8.94
CA ILE A 63 -12.87 6.63 -9.19
C ILE A 63 -13.16 5.84 -7.92
N SER A 64 -12.65 6.28 -6.77
CA SER A 64 -12.89 5.59 -5.50
C SER A 64 -14.37 5.53 -5.11
N LYS A 65 -15.14 6.60 -5.37
CA LYS A 65 -16.60 6.64 -5.17
C LYS A 65 -17.34 5.69 -6.11
N VAL A 66 -16.92 5.59 -7.37
CA VAL A 66 -17.50 4.62 -8.33
C VAL A 66 -17.24 3.20 -7.84
N VAL A 67 -16.01 2.89 -7.42
CA VAL A 67 -15.66 1.57 -6.87
C VAL A 67 -16.44 1.26 -5.59
N MET A 68 -16.65 2.26 -4.71
CA MET A 68 -17.52 2.12 -3.55
C MET A 68 -18.95 1.73 -3.97
N GLY A 69 -19.52 2.41 -4.98
CA GLY A 69 -20.84 2.10 -5.52
C GLY A 69 -20.96 0.67 -6.05
N ILE A 70 -19.93 0.19 -6.76
CA ILE A 70 -19.85 -1.20 -7.22
C ILE A 70 -19.88 -2.16 -6.03
N GLY A 71 -19.09 -1.89 -4.98
CA GLY A 71 -19.05 -2.72 -3.77
C GLY A 71 -20.41 -2.80 -3.06
N VAL A 72 -21.08 -1.66 -2.90
CA VAL A 72 -22.45 -1.61 -2.35
C VAL A 72 -23.42 -2.41 -3.21
N GLY A 73 -23.30 -2.33 -4.54
CA GLY A 73 -24.07 -3.14 -5.48
C GLY A 73 -23.89 -4.64 -5.28
N ILE A 74 -22.66 -5.10 -5.06
CA ILE A 74 -22.36 -6.52 -4.76
C ILE A 74 -23.07 -6.98 -3.47
N VAL A 75 -23.03 -6.15 -2.42
CA VAL A 75 -23.70 -6.45 -1.14
C VAL A 75 -25.21 -6.52 -1.31
N VAL A 76 -25.82 -5.51 -1.97
CA VAL A 76 -27.27 -5.47 -2.20
C VAL A 76 -27.73 -6.67 -3.02
N HIS A 77 -27.01 -7.01 -4.09
CA HIS A 77 -27.31 -8.19 -4.89
C HIS A 77 -27.24 -9.48 -4.05
N GLY A 78 -26.18 -9.67 -3.27
CA GLY A 78 -25.99 -10.84 -2.42
C GLY A 78 -27.10 -11.01 -1.37
N LEU A 79 -27.49 -9.92 -0.71
CA LEU A 79 -28.55 -9.92 0.29
C LEU A 79 -29.94 -10.14 -0.33
N TYR A 80 -30.21 -9.55 -1.50
CA TYR A 80 -31.50 -9.68 -2.18
C TYR A 80 -31.75 -11.11 -2.68
N TYR A 81 -30.76 -11.71 -3.33
CA TYR A 81 -30.87 -13.09 -3.86
C TYR A 81 -30.57 -14.18 -2.82
N GLN A 82 -30.18 -13.80 -1.59
CA GLN A 82 -29.78 -14.71 -0.51
C GLN A 82 -28.79 -15.80 -0.97
N SER A 83 -27.90 -15.45 -1.91
CA SER A 83 -26.99 -16.41 -2.51
C SER A 83 -25.88 -16.79 -1.52
N GLN A 84 -25.57 -18.10 -1.43
CA GLN A 84 -24.43 -18.55 -0.61
C GLN A 84 -23.08 -18.05 -1.14
N GLN A 85 -23.04 -17.75 -2.44
CA GLN A 85 -21.88 -17.28 -3.19
C GLN A 85 -22.11 -15.83 -3.65
N MET A 86 -21.09 -14.97 -3.58
CA MET A 86 -21.23 -13.58 -4.05
C MET A 86 -21.45 -13.55 -5.56
N LEU A 87 -22.50 -12.85 -6.02
CA LEU A 87 -22.88 -12.74 -7.44
C LEU A 87 -23.16 -14.09 -8.13
N GLY A 88 -23.40 -15.17 -7.37
CA GLY A 88 -23.52 -16.52 -7.93
C GLY A 88 -22.20 -17.08 -8.48
N TRP A 89 -21.07 -16.47 -8.10
CA TRP A 89 -19.72 -16.90 -8.45
C TRP A 89 -18.86 -17.09 -7.20
N ASP A 90 -17.69 -17.70 -7.35
CA ASP A 90 -16.75 -17.93 -6.27
C ASP A 90 -16.46 -16.63 -5.49
N SER A 91 -16.91 -16.59 -4.23
CA SER A 91 -16.82 -15.42 -3.35
C SER A 91 -15.38 -14.96 -3.17
N GLN A 92 -14.43 -15.89 -3.08
CA GLN A 92 -13.01 -15.58 -2.96
C GLN A 92 -12.51 -14.79 -4.17
N SER A 93 -12.85 -15.24 -5.38
CA SER A 93 -12.52 -14.54 -6.63
C SER A 93 -13.17 -13.15 -6.70
N VAL A 94 -14.45 -13.03 -6.30
CA VAL A 94 -15.14 -11.74 -6.26
C VAL A 94 -14.45 -10.76 -5.30
N ILE A 95 -14.11 -11.19 -4.08
CA ILE A 95 -13.40 -10.36 -3.10
C ILE A 95 -12.04 -9.92 -3.63
N MET A 96 -11.27 -10.84 -4.24
CA MET A 96 -9.96 -10.53 -4.81
C MET A 96 -10.05 -9.51 -5.95
N ILE A 97 -10.94 -9.73 -6.92
CA ILE A 97 -11.12 -8.82 -8.07
C ILE A 97 -11.60 -7.45 -7.58
N PHE A 98 -12.54 -7.45 -6.64
CA PHE A 98 -13.02 -6.20 -6.04
C PHE A 98 -11.89 -5.47 -5.31
N TYR A 99 -11.06 -6.17 -4.54
CA TYR A 99 -9.89 -5.56 -3.90
C TYR A 99 -8.90 -4.96 -4.93
N MET A 100 -8.63 -5.65 -6.04
CA MET A 100 -7.80 -5.12 -7.13
C MET A 100 -8.38 -3.82 -7.71
N LEU A 101 -9.70 -3.77 -7.86
CA LEU A 101 -10.40 -2.56 -8.27
C LEU A 101 -10.29 -1.45 -7.21
N GLN A 102 -10.40 -1.79 -5.92
CA GLN A 102 -10.26 -0.85 -4.81
C GLN A 102 -8.87 -0.22 -4.68
N ILE A 103 -7.80 -0.96 -4.99
CA ILE A 103 -6.43 -0.42 -4.94
C ILE A 103 -6.06 0.38 -6.19
N THR A 104 -6.88 0.36 -7.25
CA THR A 104 -6.60 1.06 -8.52
C THR A 104 -6.31 2.55 -8.35
N PRO A 105 -7.09 3.33 -7.57
CA PRO A 105 -6.77 4.74 -7.29
C PRO A 105 -5.37 4.94 -6.70
N LEU A 106 -4.89 4.02 -5.86
CA LEU A 106 -3.55 4.10 -5.28
C LEU A 106 -2.46 3.78 -6.30
N ILE A 107 -2.69 2.81 -7.18
CA ILE A 107 -1.76 2.50 -8.27
C ILE A 107 -1.62 3.73 -9.19
N LEU A 108 -2.75 4.36 -9.55
CA LEU A 108 -2.76 5.58 -10.35
C LEU A 108 -2.06 6.73 -9.63
N LEU A 109 -2.28 6.89 -8.32
CA LEU A 109 -1.56 7.86 -7.49
C LEU A 109 -0.05 7.61 -7.51
N ALA A 110 0.40 6.37 -7.33
CA ALA A 110 1.81 6.02 -7.37
C ALA A 110 2.46 6.32 -8.73
N VAL A 111 1.77 5.99 -9.84
CA VAL A 111 2.22 6.33 -11.20
C VAL A 111 2.29 7.84 -11.39
N PHE A 112 1.28 8.58 -10.92
CA PHE A 112 1.28 10.03 -10.97
C PHE A 112 2.44 10.62 -10.16
N SER A 113 2.68 10.15 -8.94
CA SER A 113 3.79 10.60 -8.08
C SER A 113 5.15 10.37 -8.74
N GLU A 114 5.39 9.20 -9.36
CA GLU A 114 6.66 8.95 -10.06
C GLU A 114 6.87 9.92 -11.24
N ARG A 115 5.81 10.20 -12.02
CA ARG A 115 5.86 11.20 -13.10
C ARG A 115 6.07 12.61 -12.57
N TYR A 116 5.44 12.95 -11.45
CA TYR A 116 5.55 14.23 -10.76
C TYR A 116 6.99 14.49 -10.29
N PHE A 117 7.58 13.54 -9.55
CA PHE A 117 8.97 13.62 -9.11
C PHE A 117 9.96 13.61 -10.28
N LYS A 118 9.63 12.95 -11.40
CA LYS A 118 10.45 13.04 -12.61
C LYS A 118 10.47 14.47 -13.17
N LYS A 119 9.33 15.15 -13.26
CA LYS A 119 9.27 16.56 -13.70
C LYS A 119 10.01 17.48 -12.73
N MET A 120 9.83 17.30 -11.43
CA MET A 120 10.53 18.10 -10.42
C MET A 120 12.06 17.99 -10.56
N ARG A 121 12.60 16.80 -10.86
CA ARG A 121 14.04 16.64 -11.16
C ARG A 121 14.48 17.28 -12.46
N GLN A 122 13.61 17.36 -13.47
CA GLN A 122 13.94 17.98 -14.76
C GLN A 122 13.99 19.51 -14.66
N LEU A 123 13.18 20.10 -13.78
CA LEU A 123 13.16 21.54 -13.50
C LEU A 123 14.17 21.97 -12.44
N ASN A 124 14.94 21.04 -11.90
CA ASN A 124 15.88 21.34 -10.83
C ASN A 124 17.22 21.81 -11.40
N ASP A 125 17.46 23.11 -11.34
CA ASP A 125 18.66 23.77 -11.86
C ASP A 125 19.87 23.74 -10.90
N SER A 126 19.79 22.99 -9.80
CA SER A 126 20.86 22.94 -8.81
C SER A 126 22.16 22.37 -9.41
N THR A 127 23.24 23.14 -9.40
CA THR A 127 24.56 22.74 -9.92
C THR A 127 25.37 21.90 -8.92
N ILE A 128 25.04 21.96 -7.63
CA ILE A 128 25.80 21.30 -6.56
C ILE A 128 25.19 19.96 -6.17
N ARG A 129 25.86 18.87 -6.53
CA ARG A 129 25.48 17.52 -6.11
C ARG A 129 26.02 17.23 -4.71
N LYS A 130 25.21 17.43 -3.68
CA LYS A 130 25.54 17.02 -2.31
C LYS A 130 25.42 15.50 -2.19
N ALA A 131 26.50 14.83 -1.81
CA ALA A 131 26.53 13.40 -1.51
C ALA A 131 26.86 13.20 -0.04
N GLN A 132 25.95 12.59 0.72
CA GLN A 132 26.26 12.05 2.04
C GLN A 132 26.64 10.58 1.90
N LEU A 133 27.81 10.23 2.43
CA LEU A 133 28.31 8.87 2.47
C LEU A 133 27.78 8.18 3.73
N MET A 134 26.54 7.69 3.67
CA MET A 134 26.04 6.75 4.67
C MET A 134 26.01 5.32 4.10
N PRO A 135 26.49 4.31 4.85
CA PRO A 135 26.42 2.93 4.43
C PRO A 135 24.96 2.49 4.29
N ARG A 136 24.61 1.94 3.13
CA ARG A 136 23.24 1.53 2.78
C ARG A 136 22.97 0.07 3.16
N ARG A 137 22.94 -0.22 4.47
CA ARG A 137 22.58 -1.54 5.00
C ARG A 137 21.09 -1.58 5.33
N VAL A 138 20.42 -2.70 5.06
CA VAL A 138 18.98 -2.87 5.35
C VAL A 138 18.66 -2.66 6.83
N GLU A 139 19.58 -3.07 7.71
CA GLU A 139 19.51 -2.88 9.18
C GLU A 139 19.44 -1.41 9.60
N ASN A 140 19.90 -0.48 8.76
CA ASN A 140 19.78 0.95 9.04
C ASN A 140 18.32 1.42 8.79
N TYR A 141 17.59 0.74 7.92
CA TYR A 141 16.24 1.14 7.51
C TYR A 141 15.13 0.42 8.30
N ALA A 142 15.39 -0.78 8.81
CA ALA A 142 14.43 -1.55 9.59
C ALA A 142 15.10 -2.23 10.80
N PRO A 143 14.40 -2.35 11.94
CA PRO A 143 14.95 -2.98 13.12
C PRO A 143 15.24 -4.46 12.86
N LYS A 144 16.33 -4.98 13.44
CA LYS A 144 16.74 -6.39 13.32
C LYS A 144 15.65 -7.36 13.76
N SER A 145 14.85 -6.98 14.74
CA SER A 145 13.70 -7.77 15.20
C SER A 145 12.66 -8.00 14.11
N LEU A 146 12.38 -7.00 13.25
CA LEU A 146 11.41 -7.15 12.17
C LEU A 146 11.96 -8.05 11.04
N LEU A 147 13.25 -7.96 10.75
CA LEU A 147 13.93 -8.86 9.81
C LEU A 147 13.94 -10.31 10.30
N ALA A 148 14.28 -10.50 11.58
CA ALA A 148 14.26 -11.81 12.22
C ALA A 148 12.84 -12.40 12.23
N LEU A 149 11.82 -11.59 12.54
CA LEU A 149 10.42 -12.01 12.51
C LEU A 149 10.00 -12.47 11.11
N ALA A 150 10.36 -11.73 10.06
CA ALA A 150 10.07 -12.13 8.68
C ALA A 150 10.71 -13.48 8.33
N ALA A 151 11.97 -13.70 8.72
CA ALA A 151 12.65 -14.96 8.51
C ALA A 151 12.01 -16.13 9.28
N ILE A 152 11.68 -15.92 10.57
CA ILE A 152 11.04 -16.94 11.41
C ILE A 152 9.68 -17.35 10.83
N ILE A 153 8.85 -16.38 10.45
CA ILE A 153 7.54 -16.65 9.85
C ILE A 153 7.67 -17.42 8.54
N TYR A 154 8.65 -17.07 7.72
CA TYR A 154 8.90 -17.78 6.47
C TYR A 154 9.38 -19.23 6.68
N VAL A 155 10.28 -19.46 7.65
CA VAL A 155 10.71 -20.82 8.03
C VAL A 155 9.54 -21.63 8.59
N ALA A 156 8.70 -21.01 9.44
CA ALA A 156 7.49 -21.64 9.96
C ALA A 156 6.52 -22.02 8.83
N PHE A 157 6.35 -21.16 7.82
CA PHE A 157 5.55 -21.46 6.64
C PHE A 157 6.10 -22.66 5.84
N ILE A 158 7.42 -22.76 5.65
CA ILE A 158 8.03 -23.94 5.01
C ILE A 158 7.71 -25.21 5.82
N GLY A 159 7.87 -25.14 7.15
CA GLY A 159 7.51 -26.24 8.04
C GLY A 159 6.04 -26.65 7.93
N LEU A 160 5.14 -25.68 7.86
CA LEU A 160 3.70 -25.90 7.65
C LEU A 160 3.42 -26.60 6.32
N VAL A 161 4.05 -26.18 5.22
CA VAL A 161 3.89 -26.82 3.90
C VAL A 161 4.37 -28.28 3.95
N ILE A 162 5.52 -28.55 4.57
CA ILE A 162 6.05 -29.92 4.74
C ILE A 162 5.09 -30.77 5.57
N TYR A 163 4.52 -30.22 6.63
CA TYR A 163 3.53 -30.91 7.47
C TYR A 163 2.28 -31.28 6.68
N ILE A 164 1.67 -30.33 5.98
CA ILE A 164 0.43 -30.54 5.19
C ILE A 164 0.68 -31.50 4.01
N THR A 165 1.88 -31.52 3.44
CA THR A 165 2.22 -32.44 2.33
C THR A 165 2.06 -33.92 2.72
N ARG A 166 2.13 -34.25 4.02
CA ARG A 166 1.89 -35.63 4.49
C ARG A 166 0.43 -36.06 4.36
N ASN A 167 -0.51 -35.12 4.51
CA ASN A 167 -1.95 -35.34 4.39
C ASN A 167 -2.57 -34.11 3.71
N PRO A 168 -2.43 -33.99 2.37
CA PRO A 168 -2.85 -32.79 1.65
C PRO A 168 -4.38 -32.68 1.57
N PHE A 169 -4.89 -31.46 1.62
CA PHE A 169 -6.29 -31.16 1.31
C PHE A 169 -6.49 -30.90 -0.19
N ASP A 170 -7.74 -30.93 -0.64
CA ASP A 170 -8.09 -30.69 -2.03
C ASP A 170 -7.73 -29.27 -2.51
N GLY A 171 -6.87 -29.21 -3.54
CA GLY A 171 -6.33 -27.98 -4.10
C GLY A 171 -5.00 -27.53 -3.48
N PHE A 172 -4.38 -28.32 -2.60
CA PHE A 172 -3.05 -28.03 -2.08
C PHE A 172 -1.95 -28.31 -3.12
N ALA A 173 -1.25 -27.27 -3.56
CA ALA A 173 -0.21 -27.39 -4.59
C ALA A 173 1.15 -27.95 -4.12
N GLY A 174 1.24 -28.55 -2.93
CA GLY A 174 2.49 -29.10 -2.40
C GLY A 174 3.62 -28.06 -2.29
N TYR A 175 4.83 -28.43 -2.69
CA TYR A 175 6.02 -27.58 -2.65
C TYR A 175 5.94 -26.35 -3.58
N ILE A 176 5.04 -26.33 -4.56
CA ILE A 176 4.82 -25.16 -5.43
C ILE A 176 4.37 -23.94 -4.58
N ASN A 177 3.67 -24.18 -3.47
CA ASN A 177 3.29 -23.12 -2.54
C ASN A 177 4.50 -22.38 -1.96
N ILE A 178 5.61 -23.08 -1.68
CA ILE A 178 6.85 -22.46 -1.22
C ILE A 178 7.42 -21.56 -2.31
N VAL A 179 7.46 -22.04 -3.56
CA VAL A 179 7.93 -21.23 -4.70
C VAL A 179 7.07 -19.97 -4.87
N GLY A 180 5.74 -20.10 -4.76
CA GLY A 180 4.81 -18.98 -4.84
C GLY A 180 5.06 -17.91 -3.78
N VAL A 181 5.15 -18.31 -2.51
CA VAL A 181 5.42 -17.37 -1.40
C VAL A 181 6.84 -16.81 -1.46
N THR A 182 7.83 -17.60 -1.90
CA THR A 182 9.19 -17.11 -2.17
C THR A 182 9.16 -15.98 -3.20
N GLY A 183 8.48 -16.20 -4.32
CA GLY A 183 8.34 -15.20 -5.38
C GLY A 183 7.68 -13.92 -4.88
N LEU A 184 6.63 -14.04 -4.07
CA LEU A 184 5.97 -12.89 -3.44
C LEU A 184 6.89 -12.13 -2.47
N ASN A 185 7.69 -12.84 -1.68
CA ASN A 185 8.66 -12.21 -0.77
C ASN A 185 9.82 -11.54 -1.54
N ILE A 186 10.28 -12.14 -2.63
CA ILE A 186 11.24 -11.52 -3.55
C ILE A 186 10.65 -10.24 -4.15
N PHE A 187 9.37 -10.25 -4.55
CA PHE A 187 8.69 -9.07 -5.06
C PHE A 187 8.70 -7.93 -4.03
N PHE A 188 8.36 -8.18 -2.77
CA PHE A 188 8.48 -7.16 -1.71
C PHE A 188 9.93 -6.72 -1.46
N GLY A 189 10.86 -7.68 -1.50
CA GLY A 189 12.31 -7.41 -1.40
C GLY A 189 12.82 -6.49 -2.51
N PHE A 190 12.31 -6.64 -3.74
CA PHE A 190 12.65 -5.77 -4.87
C PHE A 190 12.20 -4.31 -4.62
N PHE A 191 11.00 -4.09 -4.08
CA PHE A 191 10.55 -2.73 -3.73
C PHE A 191 11.35 -2.14 -2.57
N ALA A 192 11.70 -2.94 -1.56
CA ALA A 192 12.59 -2.50 -0.49
C ALA A 192 13.99 -2.13 -1.02
N TYR A 193 14.55 -2.95 -1.91
CA TYR A 193 15.81 -2.68 -2.59
C TYR A 193 15.73 -1.36 -3.40
N LYS A 194 14.68 -1.17 -4.20
CA LYS A 194 14.47 0.06 -4.96
C LYS A 194 14.33 1.27 -4.04
N ALA A 195 13.76 1.14 -2.85
CA ALA A 195 13.66 2.23 -1.88
C ALA A 195 15.02 2.63 -1.28
N ILE A 196 15.92 1.67 -1.06
CA ILE A 196 17.25 1.92 -0.49
C ILE A 196 18.23 2.43 -1.56
N PHE A 197 18.28 1.77 -2.71
CA PHE A 197 19.29 2.01 -3.74
C PHE A 197 18.80 2.89 -4.89
N GLY A 198 17.50 3.14 -4.98
CA GLY A 198 16.90 3.95 -6.02
C GLY A 198 17.35 5.41 -6.01
N LYS A 199 17.06 6.09 -7.13
CA LYS A 199 17.30 7.51 -7.31
C LYS A 199 16.46 8.31 -6.30
N LYS A 200 17.04 9.39 -5.77
CA LYS A 200 16.30 10.36 -4.94
C LYS A 200 15.08 10.86 -5.72
N LYS A 201 13.90 10.79 -5.10
CA LYS A 201 12.64 11.19 -5.75
C LYS A 201 12.57 12.70 -5.86
N ASP A 202 12.68 13.36 -4.72
CA ASP A 202 12.62 14.81 -4.60
C ASP A 202 14.04 15.42 -4.55
N PRO A 203 14.42 16.28 -5.52
CA PRO A 203 15.74 16.89 -5.53
C PRO A 203 15.94 17.93 -4.41
N HIS A 204 14.87 18.60 -3.96
CA HIS A 204 14.94 19.72 -3.02
C HIS A 204 15.04 19.26 -1.55
N GLN A 205 14.47 18.10 -1.22
CA GLN A 205 14.51 17.54 0.13
C GLN A 205 15.92 17.12 0.58
N GLY A 206 16.18 17.11 1.89
CA GLY A 206 17.44 16.59 2.45
C GLY A 206 17.61 15.07 2.31
N GLU A 207 18.83 14.57 2.54
CA GLU A 207 19.09 13.11 2.60
C GLU A 207 18.48 12.46 3.86
N ASP A 208 18.25 13.22 4.93
CA ASP A 208 17.58 12.78 6.16
C ASP A 208 16.09 12.46 5.91
N VAL A 209 15.39 13.32 5.18
CA VAL A 209 13.99 13.09 4.77
C VAL A 209 13.90 11.89 3.85
N ARG A 210 14.82 11.79 2.88
CA ARG A 210 14.95 10.61 2.01
C ARG A 210 15.15 9.34 2.83
N PHE A 211 16.04 9.35 3.82
CA PHE A 211 16.28 8.21 4.68
C PHE A 211 15.03 7.78 5.46
N LYS A 212 14.30 8.74 6.04
CA LYS A 212 13.02 8.47 6.74
C LYS A 212 11.98 7.86 5.80
N GLN A 213 11.85 8.38 4.58
CA GLN A 213 10.94 7.84 3.55
C GLN A 213 11.32 6.42 3.14
N SER A 214 12.60 6.18 2.80
CA SER A 214 13.10 4.85 2.45
C SER A 214 12.92 3.87 3.61
N SER A 215 13.19 4.27 4.85
CA SER A 215 12.98 3.44 6.05
C SER A 215 11.51 3.03 6.19
N ARG A 216 10.59 3.96 5.96
CA ARG A 216 9.16 3.66 6.01
C ARG A 216 8.74 2.66 4.93
N ILE A 217 9.21 2.85 3.69
CA ILE A 217 8.90 1.93 2.59
C ILE A 217 9.45 0.53 2.89
N VAL A 218 10.69 0.42 3.38
CA VAL A 218 11.29 -0.87 3.76
C VAL A 218 10.48 -1.56 4.85
N LYS A 219 10.08 -0.83 5.91
CA LYS A 219 9.22 -1.39 6.98
C LYS A 219 7.87 -1.84 6.45
N LEU A 220 7.25 -1.09 5.54
CA LEU A 220 6.00 -1.48 4.89
C LEU A 220 6.16 -2.74 4.05
N MET A 221 7.25 -2.87 3.28
CA MET A 221 7.49 -4.07 2.47
C MET A 221 7.73 -5.32 3.33
N LEU A 222 8.47 -5.18 4.45
CA LEU A 222 8.66 -6.27 5.42
C LEU A 222 7.33 -6.66 6.08
N PHE A 223 6.54 -5.67 6.49
CA PHE A 223 5.21 -5.91 7.04
C PHE A 223 4.30 -6.64 6.04
N SER A 224 4.25 -6.19 4.78
CA SER A 224 3.46 -6.84 3.73
C SER A 224 3.91 -8.27 3.46
N SER A 225 5.22 -8.53 3.47
CA SER A 225 5.79 -9.88 3.33
C SER A 225 5.36 -10.82 4.48
N ILE A 226 5.47 -10.34 5.72
CA ILE A 226 4.98 -11.06 6.90
C ILE A 226 3.47 -11.32 6.80
N ALA A 227 2.69 -10.27 6.56
CA ALA A 227 1.23 -10.34 6.54
C ALA A 227 0.73 -11.29 5.44
N ALA A 228 1.33 -11.24 4.24
CA ALA A 228 0.98 -12.14 3.15
C ALA A 228 1.31 -13.61 3.48
N THR A 229 2.49 -13.86 4.05
CA THR A 229 2.91 -15.22 4.44
C THR A 229 1.99 -15.78 5.54
N VAL A 230 1.66 -14.96 6.54
CA VAL A 230 0.70 -15.33 7.60
C VAL A 230 -0.68 -15.60 7.01
N ASN A 231 -1.18 -14.73 6.13
CA ASN A 231 -2.49 -14.92 5.51
C ASN A 231 -2.59 -16.24 4.74
N ILE A 232 -1.59 -16.55 3.91
CA ILE A 232 -1.55 -17.81 3.16
C ILE A 232 -1.45 -19.01 4.12
N SER A 233 -0.66 -18.91 5.19
CA SER A 233 -0.57 -19.92 6.24
C SER A 233 -1.93 -20.17 6.90
N THR A 234 -2.66 -19.10 7.24
CA THR A 234 -4.00 -19.17 7.83
C THR A 234 -4.97 -19.86 6.88
N HIS A 235 -4.96 -19.55 5.58
CA HIS A 235 -5.79 -20.24 4.60
C HIS A 235 -5.50 -21.75 4.54
N PHE A 236 -4.23 -22.15 4.61
CA PHE A 236 -3.87 -23.57 4.63
C PHE A 236 -4.33 -24.27 5.91
N LEU A 237 -4.19 -23.61 7.06
CA LEU A 237 -4.67 -24.14 8.34
C LEU A 237 -6.19 -24.28 8.35
N LEU A 238 -6.92 -23.26 7.88
CA LEU A 238 -8.39 -23.31 7.79
C LEU A 238 -8.85 -24.45 6.87
N SER A 239 -8.21 -24.64 5.71
CA SER A 239 -8.53 -25.77 4.83
C SER A 239 -8.20 -27.13 5.45
N THR A 240 -7.11 -27.23 6.23
CA THR A 240 -6.72 -28.48 6.90
C THR A 240 -7.64 -28.82 8.07
N LEU A 241 -8.21 -27.81 8.74
CA LEU A 241 -9.13 -27.96 9.87
C LEU A 241 -10.61 -28.03 9.45
N ASP A 242 -10.88 -28.14 8.15
CA ASP A 242 -12.24 -28.17 7.58
C ASP A 242 -13.06 -26.88 7.84
N LEU A 243 -12.36 -25.76 8.03
CA LEU A 243 -12.90 -24.41 8.25
C LEU A 243 -12.77 -23.52 7.00
N ARG A 244 -12.71 -24.12 5.81
CA ARG A 244 -12.48 -23.43 4.53
C ARG A 244 -13.50 -22.32 4.23
N HIS A 245 -14.72 -22.44 4.74
CA HIS A 245 -15.79 -21.43 4.60
C HIS A 245 -15.43 -20.07 5.22
N LEU A 246 -14.45 -20.01 6.14
CA LEU A 246 -13.97 -18.76 6.75
C LEU A 246 -12.91 -18.03 5.91
N ASN A 247 -12.38 -18.65 4.85
CA ASN A 247 -11.32 -18.06 4.02
C ASN A 247 -11.73 -16.72 3.39
N ASP A 248 -12.99 -16.57 3.01
CA ASP A 248 -13.53 -15.33 2.43
C ASP A 248 -13.52 -14.19 3.46
N VAL A 249 -13.93 -14.50 4.69
CA VAL A 249 -13.91 -13.57 5.82
C VAL A 249 -12.47 -13.16 6.14
N VAL A 250 -11.56 -14.12 6.24
CA VAL A 250 -10.13 -13.87 6.50
C VAL A 250 -9.49 -13.04 5.40
N SER A 251 -9.79 -13.31 4.12
CA SER A 251 -9.29 -12.53 2.99
C SER A 251 -9.72 -11.07 3.08
N SER A 252 -11.01 -10.84 3.38
CA SER A 252 -11.55 -9.50 3.50
C SER A 252 -10.94 -8.73 4.68
N LEU A 253 -10.79 -9.40 5.85
CA LEU A 253 -10.07 -8.85 7.01
C LEU A 253 -8.61 -8.51 6.69
N TYR A 254 -7.90 -9.40 6.01
CA TYR A 254 -6.51 -9.21 5.61
C TYR A 254 -6.35 -7.96 4.75
N PHE A 255 -7.18 -7.81 3.71
CA PHE A 255 -7.12 -6.67 2.81
C PHE A 255 -7.38 -5.34 3.53
N GLN A 256 -8.39 -5.26 4.40
CA GLN A 256 -8.65 -4.02 5.14
C GLN A 256 -7.53 -3.68 6.14
N ILE A 257 -6.96 -4.67 6.84
CA ILE A 257 -5.86 -4.44 7.80
C ILE A 257 -4.63 -3.91 7.06
N LEU A 258 -4.29 -4.51 5.91
CA LEU A 258 -3.19 -4.05 5.07
C LEU A 258 -3.37 -2.59 4.66
N MET A 259 -4.60 -2.21 4.30
CA MET A 259 -4.93 -0.84 3.90
C MET A 259 -4.93 0.16 5.06
N LEU A 260 -5.39 -0.24 6.25
CA LEU A 260 -5.31 0.60 7.45
C LEU A 260 -3.85 0.91 7.82
N VAL A 261 -2.96 -0.09 7.77
CA VAL A 261 -1.53 0.12 8.01
C VAL A 261 -0.93 1.11 7.02
N LEU A 262 -1.34 1.04 5.75
CA LEU A 262 -0.92 2.00 4.72
C LEU A 262 -1.40 3.43 5.03
N ILE A 263 -2.65 3.61 5.47
CA ILE A 263 -3.19 4.91 5.90
C ILE A 263 -2.33 5.50 7.02
N PHE A 264 -2.10 4.75 8.09
CA PHE A 264 -1.33 5.23 9.23
C PHE A 264 0.12 5.59 8.86
N ALA A 265 0.73 4.79 7.98
CA ALA A 265 2.09 5.06 7.51
C ALA A 265 2.18 6.34 6.68
N VAL A 266 1.18 6.64 5.84
CA VAL A 266 1.16 7.84 5.00
C VAL A 266 0.84 9.09 5.82
N LEU A 267 -0.12 9.00 6.76
CA LEU A 267 -0.54 10.14 7.57
C LEU A 267 0.57 10.68 8.48
N LYS A 268 1.55 9.84 8.85
CA LYS A 268 2.66 10.22 9.76
C LYS A 268 3.85 10.90 9.06
N GLU A 269 3.71 11.38 7.82
CA GLU A 269 4.83 12.06 7.15
C GLU A 269 5.02 13.49 7.66
N ASP A 270 6.16 13.71 8.32
CA ASP A 270 6.70 15.01 8.72
C ASP A 270 7.71 15.44 7.66
N THR A 271 7.26 16.31 6.75
CA THR A 271 8.03 16.81 5.61
C THR A 271 8.28 18.30 5.83
N ASN A 272 9.54 18.72 5.74
CA ASN A 272 9.87 20.14 5.75
C ASN A 272 9.55 20.75 4.38
N PHE A 273 8.52 21.60 4.33
CA PHE A 273 8.10 22.26 3.08
C PHE A 273 8.85 23.57 2.81
N ASP A 274 9.62 24.11 3.75
CA ASP A 274 10.36 25.36 3.56
C ASP A 274 11.38 25.28 2.43
N VAL A 275 11.91 24.10 2.14
CA VAL A 275 12.87 23.86 1.04
C VAL A 275 12.29 24.19 -0.34
N TYR A 276 10.96 24.30 -0.45
CA TYR A 276 10.28 24.63 -1.71
C TYR A 276 9.95 26.11 -1.87
N LYS A 277 10.24 26.95 -0.87
CA LYS A 277 10.03 28.40 -1.00
C LYS A 277 10.78 28.94 -2.21
N ASN A 278 10.11 29.81 -2.94
CA ASN A 278 10.77 30.66 -3.92
C ASN A 278 11.74 31.55 -3.13
N ASN A 279 13.02 31.55 -3.49
CA ASN A 279 13.98 32.42 -2.81
C ASN A 279 13.58 33.87 -3.16
N HIS A 280 12.86 34.56 -2.29
CA HIS A 280 12.85 36.01 -2.28
C HIS A 280 14.04 36.46 -1.44
N GLN A 281 14.96 37.18 -2.09
CA GLN A 281 16.07 37.95 -1.53
C GLN A 281 17.24 37.10 -1.01
N GLU A 282 18.21 36.85 -1.88
CA GLU A 282 19.60 37.09 -1.47
C GLU A 282 19.65 38.57 -1.05
N GLU A 283 19.80 38.78 0.26
CA GLU A 283 20.15 40.05 0.85
C GLU A 283 21.36 40.60 0.10
N GLY A 284 21.16 41.75 -0.55
CA GLY A 284 22.24 42.69 -0.79
C GLY A 284 22.82 43.05 0.58
N VAL A 285 23.92 42.39 0.93
CA VAL A 285 24.88 42.92 1.88
C VAL A 285 25.91 43.65 1.04
N ASN A 286 25.89 44.98 1.19
CA ASN A 286 26.85 45.95 0.68
C ASN A 286 28.30 45.52 0.92
#